data_AF-A0A844X6S1-F1
#
_entry.id   AF-A0A844X6S1-F1
#
_cell.length_a   1.000
_cell.length_b   1.000
_cell.length_c   1.000
_cell.angle_alpha   90.00
_cell.angle_beta   90.00
_cell.angle_gamma   90.00
#
_symmetry.space_group_name_H-M   'P 1'
#
loop_
_entity.id
_entity.type
_entity.pdbx_description
1 polymer ?
#
loop_
_entity_poly.entity_id
_entity_poly.type
_entity_poly.pdbx_seq_one_letter_code
_entity_poly.pdbx_strand_id
1 'polypeptide(L)'
;MEFYWLFKVFLIGLALFSWISYRSERHQNKQNLNDIVNERISIRKLTEDEFQLLKPYLDNKWLVFPYKYQSSLIDLEVSELVGDCVRHSLYTNSEETSFYYEIGGIELFFPYNMYHHISDFNEVEVVFTQRYAFVVKINGYDIKTAAESQNGVIYSELDEPWLYEQSFDLETLEDDELSSGKAAKIKSETDNKINNVQLLEREETPLESKNKNKKTNGILSAFFLVSMTVSFLMYWHLTNSAILVLVIFSFILFILFYWYQPKSKYDLHKVKCIKGLISAKQTNTKKVTVGKNYILNVPHYWLPFLPDKSSIPANMEVTVDDKNLICYQNTLSINNEIERFGPPKFVKCNLILFITGIVLSIVVYFQASIIDNALLAYRTVNESITSWNLEDESTLKNSPIKKVIWLT
;
A
#
# COMPACT_ATOMS: atom_id res chain seq x y z
N MET A 1 -17.84 -11.23 -1.83
CA MET A 1 -17.52 -10.31 -0.71
C MET A 1 -16.04 -9.95 -0.60
N GLU A 2 -15.09 -10.71 -1.15
CA GLU A 2 -13.65 -10.46 -0.93
C GLU A 2 -13.04 -9.39 -1.88
N PHE A 3 -13.52 -9.26 -3.12
CA PHE A 3 -12.97 -8.32 -4.10
C PHE A 3 -13.18 -6.83 -3.73
N TYR A 4 -14.33 -6.52 -3.11
CA TYR A 4 -14.65 -5.16 -2.68
C TYR A 4 -13.74 -4.65 -1.56
N TRP A 5 -13.38 -5.53 -0.61
CA TRP A 5 -12.43 -5.20 0.45
C TRP A 5 -11.01 -5.05 -0.10
N LEU A 6 -10.62 -5.86 -1.09
CA LEU A 6 -9.33 -5.73 -1.78
C LEU A 6 -9.20 -4.38 -2.50
N PHE A 7 -10.25 -3.97 -3.22
CA PHE A 7 -10.28 -2.67 -3.89
C PHE A 7 -10.18 -1.50 -2.89
N LYS A 8 -10.89 -1.59 -1.76
CA LYS A 8 -10.78 -0.57 -0.68
C LYS A 8 -9.39 -0.49 -0.07
N VAL A 9 -8.78 -1.63 0.26
CA VAL A 9 -7.43 -1.65 0.86
C VAL A 9 -6.39 -1.13 -0.14
N PHE A 10 -6.51 -1.47 -1.41
CA PHE A 10 -5.66 -0.94 -2.47
C PHE A 10 -5.80 0.58 -2.63
N LEU A 11 -7.04 1.10 -2.68
CA LEU A 11 -7.29 2.54 -2.73
C LEU A 11 -6.79 3.27 -1.49
N ILE A 12 -6.95 2.69 -0.29
CA ILE A 12 -6.39 3.24 0.95
C ILE A 12 -4.86 3.27 0.89
N GLY A 13 -4.24 2.22 0.35
CA GLY A 13 -2.79 2.17 0.14
C GLY A 13 -2.29 3.26 -0.82
N LEU A 14 -2.99 3.49 -1.93
CA LEU A 14 -2.68 4.58 -2.85
C LEU A 14 -2.88 5.96 -2.20
N ALA A 15 -3.98 6.16 -1.46
CA ALA A 15 -4.23 7.41 -0.76
C ALA A 15 -3.16 7.70 0.31
N LEU A 16 -2.76 6.69 1.08
CA LEU A 16 -1.68 6.81 2.05
C LEU A 16 -0.32 7.09 1.38
N PHE A 17 -0.03 6.45 0.25
CA PHE A 17 1.18 6.71 -0.52
C PHE A 17 1.22 8.15 -1.04
N SER A 18 0.15 8.61 -1.68
CA SER A 18 0.02 10.00 -2.14
C SER A 18 0.13 11.00 -0.97
N TRP A 19 -0.50 10.70 0.18
CA TRP A 19 -0.41 11.52 1.38
C TRP A 19 1.00 11.60 1.95
N ILE A 20 1.73 10.49 1.97
CA ILE A 20 3.12 10.44 2.47
C ILE A 20 4.06 11.19 1.53
N SER A 21 3.96 10.98 0.21
CA SER A 21 4.75 11.71 -0.79
C SER A 21 4.50 13.22 -0.70
N TYR A 22 3.23 13.63 -0.67
CA TYR A 22 2.83 15.03 -0.47
C TYR A 22 3.41 15.62 0.83
N ARG A 23 3.33 14.86 1.94
CA ARG A 23 3.89 15.31 3.22
C ARG A 23 5.41 15.41 3.18
N SER A 24 6.08 14.53 2.45
CA SER A 24 7.54 14.55 2.27
C SER A 24 7.98 15.78 1.48
N GLU A 25 7.34 16.06 0.33
CA GLU A 25 7.61 17.26 -0.46
C GLU A 25 7.39 18.53 0.36
N ARG A 26 6.29 18.62 1.12
CA ARG A 26 6.04 19.76 2.01
C ARG A 26 7.05 19.89 3.15
N HIS A 27 7.59 18.77 3.65
CA HIS A 27 8.66 18.80 4.65
C HIS A 27 9.98 19.26 4.04
N GLN A 28 10.30 18.79 2.83
CA GLN A 28 11.49 19.17 2.10
C GLN A 28 11.46 20.64 1.70
N ASN A 29 10.33 21.16 1.19
CA ASN A 29 10.15 22.60 0.95
C ASN A 29 10.36 23.41 2.24
N LYS A 30 9.80 22.97 3.38
CA LYS A 30 10.04 23.65 4.66
C LYS A 30 11.52 23.64 5.08
N GLN A 31 12.23 22.53 4.83
CA GLN A 31 13.67 22.44 5.12
C GLN A 31 14.48 23.35 4.19
N ASN A 32 14.27 23.27 2.87
CA ASN A 32 14.90 24.13 1.88
C ASN A 32 14.65 25.61 2.18
N LEU A 33 13.42 25.98 2.53
CA LEU A 33 13.07 27.34 2.91
C LEU A 33 13.85 27.78 4.16
N ASN A 34 13.92 26.93 5.19
CA ASN A 34 14.69 27.26 6.40
C ASN A 34 16.19 27.39 6.11
N ASP A 35 16.75 26.49 5.31
CA ASP A 35 18.16 26.49 4.94
C ASP A 35 18.50 27.76 4.15
N ILE A 36 17.67 28.12 3.17
CA ILE A 36 17.84 29.34 2.39
C ILE A 36 17.60 30.58 3.26
N VAL A 37 16.59 30.60 4.13
CA VAL A 37 16.37 31.71 5.09
C VAL A 37 17.57 31.89 6.02
N ASN A 38 18.27 30.82 6.41
CA ASN A 38 19.44 30.90 7.28
C ASN A 38 20.72 31.27 6.52
N GLU A 39 20.85 30.87 5.25
CA GLU A 39 22.03 31.09 4.41
C GLU A 39 21.91 32.32 3.50
N ARG A 40 20.75 32.98 3.47
CA ARG A 40 20.47 34.09 2.54
C ARG A 40 21.41 35.27 2.74
N ILE A 41 21.68 35.93 1.63
CA ILE A 41 22.30 37.25 1.61
C ILE A 41 21.16 38.26 1.39
N SER A 42 20.97 39.18 2.34
CA SER A 42 20.05 40.31 2.14
C SER A 42 20.69 41.31 1.18
N ILE A 43 20.04 41.56 0.06
CA ILE A 43 20.49 42.54 -0.94
C ILE A 43 20.04 43.95 -0.59
N ARG A 44 18.86 44.09 0.05
CA ARG A 44 18.28 45.35 0.53
C ARG A 44 17.15 45.09 1.53
N LYS A 45 16.65 46.16 2.14
CA LYS A 45 15.40 46.12 2.93
C LYS A 45 14.19 46.43 2.06
N LEU A 46 13.06 45.82 2.40
CA LEU A 46 11.76 46.10 1.81
C LEU A 46 11.36 47.55 2.11
N THR A 47 10.92 48.28 1.09
CA THR A 47 10.45 49.66 1.28
C THR A 47 9.03 49.70 1.85
N GLU A 48 8.68 50.79 2.53
CA GLU A 48 7.34 50.93 3.14
C GLU A 48 6.23 50.83 2.08
N ASP A 49 6.41 51.44 0.91
CA ASP A 49 5.45 51.35 -0.19
C ASP A 49 5.24 49.90 -0.67
N GLU A 50 6.33 49.13 -0.83
CA GLU A 50 6.25 47.71 -1.22
C GLU A 50 5.55 46.88 -0.15
N PHE A 51 5.80 47.18 1.13
CA PHE A 51 5.13 46.52 2.24
C PHE A 51 3.62 46.81 2.26
N GLN A 52 3.21 48.06 2.02
CA GLN A 52 1.79 48.41 1.91
C GLN A 52 1.11 47.69 0.73
N LEU A 53 1.82 47.46 -0.37
CA LEU A 53 1.31 46.69 -1.53
C LEU A 53 1.17 45.19 -1.24
N LEU A 54 1.95 44.64 -0.32
CA LEU A 54 1.85 43.23 0.12
C LEU A 54 0.81 43.01 1.21
N LYS A 55 0.49 44.04 1.99
CA LYS A 55 -0.43 43.97 3.13
C LYS A 55 -1.78 43.30 2.84
N PRO A 56 -2.46 43.54 1.69
CA PRO A 56 -3.71 42.85 1.39
C PRO A 56 -3.58 41.32 1.36
N TYR A 57 -2.47 40.79 0.83
CA TYR A 57 -2.19 39.36 0.76
C TYR A 57 -1.81 38.76 2.11
N LEU A 58 -1.25 39.58 3.02
CA LEU A 58 -0.96 39.22 4.41
C LEU A 58 -2.19 39.28 5.31
N ASP A 59 -3.20 40.09 4.98
CA ASP A 59 -4.42 40.28 5.79
C ASP A 59 -5.58 39.37 5.32
N ASN A 60 -5.59 38.96 4.06
CA ASN A 60 -6.70 38.20 3.46
C ASN A 60 -6.25 36.84 2.90
N LYS A 61 -6.70 35.76 3.55
CA LYS A 61 -6.46 34.37 3.14
C LYS A 61 -6.87 34.06 1.70
N TRP A 62 -7.93 34.69 1.19
CA TRP A 62 -8.47 34.38 -0.13
C TRP A 62 -7.63 34.96 -1.28
N LEU A 63 -6.80 35.97 -1.01
CA LEU A 63 -5.94 36.58 -2.03
C LEU A 63 -4.69 35.75 -2.34
N VAL A 64 -4.36 34.79 -1.48
CA VAL A 64 -3.21 33.91 -1.63
C VAL A 64 -3.62 32.46 -1.88
N PHE A 65 -4.90 32.18 -2.12
CA PHE A 65 -5.32 30.83 -2.51
C PHE A 65 -4.72 30.49 -3.89
N PRO A 66 -4.18 29.28 -4.11
CA PRO A 66 -4.28 28.05 -3.30
C PRO A 66 -3.17 27.83 -2.25
N TYR A 67 -2.36 28.85 -1.95
CA TYR A 67 -1.28 28.78 -0.97
C TYR A 67 -1.80 28.77 0.46
N LYS A 68 -1.01 28.19 1.37
CA LYS A 68 -1.34 28.19 2.80
C LYS A 68 -1.04 29.55 3.42
N TYR A 69 -2.08 30.38 3.55
CA TYR A 69 -2.06 31.71 4.14
C TYR A 69 -1.11 31.87 5.33
N GLN A 70 -0.32 32.94 5.28
CA GLN A 70 0.60 33.39 6.31
C GLN A 70 0.28 34.85 6.62
N SER A 71 0.05 35.17 7.89
CA SER A 71 -0.32 36.52 8.33
C SER A 71 0.87 37.47 8.54
N SER A 72 2.10 36.99 8.32
CA SER A 72 3.33 37.75 8.61
C SER A 72 4.51 37.27 7.78
N LEU A 73 5.39 38.20 7.43
CA LEU A 73 6.74 37.93 6.92
C LEU A 73 7.65 37.47 8.07
N ILE A 74 8.73 36.74 7.75
CA ILE A 74 9.78 36.39 8.71
C ILE A 74 10.52 37.65 9.16
N ASP A 75 10.84 38.52 8.20
CA ASP A 75 11.47 39.83 8.37
C ASP A 75 11.21 40.69 7.11
N LEU A 76 11.79 41.90 7.09
CA LEU A 76 11.67 42.85 5.99
C LEU A 76 12.90 42.82 5.07
N GLU A 77 13.68 41.74 5.09
CA GLU A 77 14.85 41.60 4.23
C GLU A 77 14.46 41.03 2.87
N VAL A 78 14.96 41.68 1.81
CA VAL A 78 14.79 41.22 0.44
C VAL A 78 16.01 40.39 0.04
N SER A 79 15.74 39.23 -0.56
CA SER A 79 16.74 38.32 -1.11
C SER A 79 16.52 38.12 -2.59
N GLU A 80 17.62 37.82 -3.29
CA GLU A 80 17.60 37.50 -4.71
C GLU A 80 17.57 35.97 -4.88
N LEU A 81 16.68 35.48 -5.73
CA LEU A 81 16.69 34.11 -6.21
C LEU A 81 16.83 34.13 -7.73
N VAL A 82 17.63 33.21 -8.25
CA VAL A 82 17.92 33.11 -9.68
C VAL A 82 17.72 31.67 -10.11
N GLY A 83 16.98 31.47 -11.21
CA GLY A 83 16.82 30.16 -11.81
C GLY A 83 15.55 30.00 -12.63
N ASP A 84 15.31 28.75 -13.03
CA ASP A 84 14.13 28.37 -13.81
C ASP A 84 12.88 28.36 -12.92
N CYS A 85 11.77 28.88 -13.45
CA CYS A 85 10.49 28.86 -12.74
C CYS A 85 9.63 27.72 -13.24
N VAL A 86 9.25 26.82 -12.34
CA VAL A 86 8.41 25.65 -12.63
C VAL A 86 7.05 25.83 -11.98
N ARG A 87 5.98 25.69 -12.76
CA ARG A 87 4.61 25.61 -12.24
C ARG A 87 4.24 24.16 -11.96
N HIS A 88 3.91 23.87 -10.71
CA HIS A 88 3.41 22.57 -10.28
C HIS A 88 1.89 22.62 -10.18
N SER A 89 1.21 21.91 -11.07
CA SER A 89 -0.26 21.81 -11.11
C SER A 89 -0.72 20.47 -10.51
N LEU A 90 -1.66 20.53 -9.56
CA LEU A 90 -2.28 19.38 -8.92
C LEU A 90 -3.69 19.20 -9.47
N TYR A 91 -3.99 17.99 -9.95
CA TYR A 91 -5.26 17.68 -10.58
C TYR A 91 -6.07 16.65 -9.79
N THR A 92 -7.38 16.86 -9.70
CA THR A 92 -8.36 15.87 -9.23
C THR A 92 -9.40 15.69 -10.34
N ASN A 93 -9.68 14.46 -10.79
CA ASN A 93 -10.67 14.19 -11.84
C ASN A 93 -10.51 15.07 -13.10
N SER A 94 -9.27 15.25 -13.58
CA SER A 94 -8.91 16.10 -14.73
C SER A 94 -9.10 17.61 -14.57
N GLU A 95 -9.50 18.07 -13.39
CA GLU A 95 -9.60 19.50 -13.03
C GLU A 95 -8.41 19.89 -12.16
N GLU A 96 -7.82 21.06 -12.42
CA GLU A 96 -6.74 21.62 -11.60
C GLU A 96 -7.30 22.13 -10.26
N THR A 97 -6.91 21.50 -9.16
CA THR A 97 -7.42 21.82 -7.81
C THR A 97 -6.49 22.72 -7.00
N SER A 98 -5.21 22.77 -7.35
CA SER A 98 -4.21 23.60 -6.68
C SER A 98 -2.98 23.69 -7.57
N PHE A 99 -2.23 24.78 -7.46
CA PHE A 99 -0.94 24.90 -8.08
C PHE A 99 -0.01 25.79 -7.26
N TYR A 100 1.27 25.74 -7.56
CA TYR A 100 2.25 26.68 -7.04
C TYR A 100 3.39 26.84 -8.03
N TYR A 101 4.12 27.94 -7.91
CA TYR A 101 5.35 28.18 -8.64
C TYR A 101 6.55 27.89 -7.77
N GLU A 102 7.62 27.35 -8.36
CA GLU A 102 8.85 26.99 -7.67
C GLU A 102 10.06 27.56 -8.41
N ILE A 103 10.99 28.15 -7.67
CA ILE A 103 12.36 28.46 -8.13
C ILE A 103 13.32 27.93 -7.07
N GLY A 104 14.29 27.10 -7.48
CA GLY A 104 15.36 26.63 -6.60
C GLY A 104 14.86 25.89 -5.34
N GLY A 105 13.75 25.15 -5.43
CA GLY A 105 13.20 24.43 -4.27
C GLY A 105 12.32 25.26 -3.34
N ILE A 106 11.95 26.49 -3.72
CA ILE A 106 11.13 27.42 -2.92
C ILE A 106 9.82 27.73 -3.63
N GLU A 107 8.70 27.54 -2.92
CA GLU A 107 7.38 28.00 -3.36
C GLU A 107 7.32 29.54 -3.42
N LEU A 108 6.95 30.09 -4.57
CA LEU A 108 6.79 31.52 -4.82
C LEU A 108 5.34 31.88 -5.05
N PHE A 109 4.89 32.97 -4.44
CA PHE A 109 3.61 33.62 -4.75
C PHE A 109 3.86 34.91 -5.54
N PHE A 110 3.08 35.15 -6.58
CA PHE A 110 3.20 36.31 -7.48
C PHE A 110 2.03 37.29 -7.28
N PRO A 111 2.19 38.35 -6.45
CA PRO A 111 1.21 39.42 -6.32
C PRO A 111 0.88 40.05 -7.66
N TYR A 112 -0.34 40.56 -7.81
CA TYR A 112 -0.76 41.33 -8.99
C TYR A 112 -0.47 40.62 -10.32
N ASN A 113 -0.63 39.30 -10.36
CA ASN A 113 -0.40 38.47 -11.56
C ASN A 113 0.99 38.66 -12.20
N MET A 114 2.01 38.96 -11.37
CA MET A 114 3.40 39.13 -11.84
C MET A 114 3.97 37.88 -12.53
N TYR A 115 3.30 36.72 -12.41
CA TYR A 115 3.66 35.49 -13.12
C TYR A 115 3.63 35.64 -14.66
N HIS A 116 2.94 36.64 -15.22
CA HIS A 116 2.98 36.92 -16.66
C HIS A 116 4.36 37.36 -17.17
N HIS A 117 5.28 37.74 -16.28
CA HIS A 117 6.63 38.18 -16.61
C HIS A 117 7.69 37.07 -16.41
N ILE A 118 7.25 35.83 -16.18
CA ILE A 118 8.14 34.66 -16.13
C ILE A 118 8.75 34.41 -17.51
N SER A 119 10.05 34.17 -17.52
CA SER A 119 10.86 33.77 -18.68
C SER A 119 11.51 32.41 -18.41
N ASP A 120 12.27 31.88 -19.37
CA ASP A 120 12.97 30.58 -19.20
C ASP A 120 13.94 30.62 -18.00
N PHE A 121 14.63 31.74 -17.81
CA PHE A 121 15.53 31.99 -16.67
C PHE A 121 15.13 33.30 -15.98
N ASN A 122 14.94 33.27 -14.67
CA ASN A 122 14.37 34.39 -13.92
C ASN A 122 15.31 34.89 -12.84
N GLU A 123 15.39 36.22 -12.72
CA GLU A 123 15.97 36.93 -11.58
C GLU A 123 14.82 37.53 -10.77
N VAL A 124 14.62 37.05 -9.55
CA VAL A 124 13.51 37.48 -8.68
C VAL A 124 14.01 38.03 -7.35
N GLU A 125 13.46 39.17 -6.96
CA GLU A 125 13.62 39.70 -5.60
C GLU A 125 12.41 39.26 -4.78
N VAL A 126 12.66 38.62 -3.64
CA VAL A 126 11.62 38.01 -2.81
C VAL A 126 11.74 38.39 -1.33
N VAL A 127 10.60 38.34 -0.64
CA VAL A 127 10.53 38.40 0.83
C VAL A 127 9.85 37.15 1.37
N PHE A 128 10.38 36.60 2.46
CA PHE A 128 9.98 35.28 2.93
C PHE A 128 8.87 35.32 3.98
N THR A 129 7.92 34.40 3.84
CA THR A 129 7.05 33.95 4.93
C THR A 129 7.59 32.64 5.52
N GLN A 130 6.93 32.08 6.52
CA GLN A 130 7.30 30.76 7.07
C GLN A 130 7.07 29.57 6.12
N ARG A 131 6.47 29.78 4.93
CA ARG A 131 6.09 28.68 4.03
C ARG A 131 6.40 28.88 2.55
N TYR A 132 6.39 30.12 2.09
CA TYR A 132 6.63 30.51 0.70
C TYR A 132 7.19 31.92 0.65
N ALA A 133 7.68 32.38 -0.50
CA ALA A 133 8.18 33.74 -0.66
C ALA A 133 7.21 34.58 -1.52
N PHE A 134 7.02 35.84 -1.14
CA PHE A 134 6.36 36.84 -1.98
C PHE A 134 7.35 37.43 -2.96
N VAL A 135 7.00 37.45 -4.23
CA VAL A 135 7.80 38.11 -5.27
C VAL A 135 7.53 39.60 -5.24
N VAL A 136 8.59 40.39 -5.06
CA VAL A 136 8.57 41.86 -5.04
C VAL A 136 9.02 42.41 -6.39
N LYS A 137 9.86 41.68 -7.12
CA LYS A 137 10.31 42.02 -8.46
C LYS A 137 10.70 40.77 -9.23
N ILE A 138 10.43 40.74 -10.53
CA ILE A 138 10.80 39.66 -11.45
C ILE A 138 11.33 40.24 -12.76
N ASN A 139 12.53 39.85 -13.19
CA ASN A 139 13.10 40.21 -14.50
C ASN A 139 13.04 41.74 -14.80
N GLY A 140 13.28 42.55 -13.77
CA GLY A 140 13.20 44.02 -13.86
C GLY A 140 11.80 44.62 -13.71
N TYR A 141 10.75 43.81 -13.58
CA TYR A 141 9.37 44.23 -13.35
C TYR A 141 9.04 44.22 -11.84
N ASP A 142 8.77 45.38 -11.26
CA ASP A 142 8.54 45.53 -9.81
C ASP A 142 7.05 45.51 -9.42
N ILE A 143 6.79 45.23 -8.14
CA ILE A 143 5.43 45.16 -7.59
C ILE A 143 4.68 46.49 -7.68
N LYS A 144 5.40 47.63 -7.70
CA LYS A 144 4.81 48.95 -7.88
C LYS A 144 4.25 49.11 -9.29
N THR A 145 5.05 48.81 -10.31
CA THR A 145 4.60 48.81 -11.71
C THR A 145 3.45 47.83 -11.92
N ALA A 146 3.50 46.65 -11.27
CA ALA A 146 2.42 45.66 -11.31
C ALA A 146 1.10 46.23 -10.77
N ALA A 147 1.13 46.81 -9.57
CA ALA A 147 -0.04 47.41 -8.95
C ALA A 147 -0.59 48.60 -9.75
N GLU A 148 0.28 49.46 -10.29
CA GLU A 148 -0.11 50.59 -11.14
C GLU A 148 -0.76 50.14 -12.46
N SER A 149 -0.22 49.11 -13.10
CA SER A 149 -0.76 48.56 -14.35
C SER A 149 -2.20 48.02 -14.20
N GLN A 150 -2.57 47.64 -12.98
CA GLN A 150 -3.89 47.11 -12.63
C GLN A 150 -4.78 48.14 -11.94
N ASN A 151 -4.39 49.43 -11.89
CA ASN A 151 -5.07 50.49 -11.15
C ASN A 151 -5.31 50.15 -9.66
N GLY A 152 -4.44 49.33 -9.06
CA GLY A 152 -4.57 48.85 -7.68
C GLY A 152 -5.69 47.83 -7.47
N VAL A 153 -6.30 47.31 -8.54
CA VAL A 153 -7.29 46.23 -8.45
C VAL A 153 -6.55 44.93 -8.13
N ILE A 154 -6.93 44.29 -7.03
CA ILE A 154 -6.39 43.00 -6.61
C ILE A 154 -7.33 41.92 -7.11
N TYR A 155 -6.87 41.15 -8.09
CA TYR A 155 -7.56 39.94 -8.51
C TYR A 155 -7.14 38.78 -7.61
N SER A 156 -8.11 37.99 -7.17
CA SER A 156 -7.81 36.71 -6.52
C SER A 156 -7.72 35.64 -7.59
N GLU A 157 -6.87 34.63 -7.39
CA GLU A 157 -6.88 33.42 -8.22
C GLU A 157 -8.23 32.68 -8.19
N LEU A 158 -9.14 33.06 -7.28
CA LEU A 158 -10.55 32.60 -7.24
C LEU A 158 -11.46 33.22 -8.30
N ASP A 159 -11.01 34.27 -9.00
CA ASP A 159 -11.76 34.87 -10.12
C ASP A 159 -11.69 34.00 -11.40
N GLU A 160 -10.86 32.95 -11.38
CA GLU A 160 -10.87 31.88 -12.39
C GLU A 160 -12.10 30.97 -12.18
N PRO A 161 -13.00 30.82 -13.19
CA PRO A 161 -14.32 30.19 -13.03
C PRO A 161 -14.36 28.78 -12.42
N TRP A 162 -13.25 28.03 -12.47
CA TRP A 162 -13.17 26.65 -12.00
C TRP A 162 -12.73 26.49 -10.53
N LEU A 163 -12.22 27.53 -9.85
CA LEU A 163 -11.77 27.43 -8.44
C LEU A 163 -12.89 27.69 -7.41
N TYR A 164 -14.04 28.21 -7.85
CA TYR A 164 -15.16 28.63 -6.98
C TYR A 164 -15.98 27.47 -6.39
N GLU A 165 -16.10 26.34 -7.09
CA GLU A 165 -16.96 25.22 -6.66
C GLU A 165 -16.37 24.41 -5.48
N GLN A 166 -15.05 24.43 -5.29
CA GLN A 166 -14.36 23.57 -4.32
C GLN A 166 -14.35 24.13 -2.88
N SER A 167 -14.57 25.43 -2.67
CA SER A 167 -14.52 26.03 -1.33
C SER A 167 -15.74 25.72 -0.45
N PHE A 168 -16.86 25.26 -1.04
CA PHE A 168 -18.10 24.97 -0.33
C PHE A 168 -18.12 23.59 0.35
N ASP A 169 -17.32 22.63 -0.11
CA ASP A 169 -17.40 21.23 0.34
C ASP A 169 -16.69 20.94 1.69
N LEU A 170 -15.96 21.91 2.25
CA LEU A 170 -15.09 21.71 3.42
C LEU A 170 -15.76 22.02 4.77
N GLU A 171 -17.00 22.53 4.80
CA GLU A 171 -17.73 22.89 6.03
C GLU A 171 -18.68 21.78 6.58
N THR A 172 -18.82 20.64 5.90
CA THR A 172 -19.96 19.73 6.12
C THR A 172 -19.66 18.39 6.82
N LEU A 173 -18.62 18.29 7.67
CA LEU A 173 -18.23 17.02 8.31
C LEU A 173 -17.95 17.12 9.82
N GLU A 174 -18.88 17.68 10.59
CA GLU A 174 -18.98 17.42 12.04
C GLU A 174 -20.45 17.10 12.41
N ASP A 175 -20.63 16.08 13.25
CA ASP A 175 -21.88 15.56 13.87
C ASP A 175 -22.59 14.36 13.21
N ASP A 176 -22.42 13.16 13.81
CA ASP A 176 -23.52 12.27 14.27
C ASP A 176 -23.01 10.88 14.73
N GLU A 177 -23.10 10.58 16.04
CA GLU A 177 -23.17 9.20 16.55
C GLU A 177 -24.28 9.07 17.60
N LEU A 178 -25.28 8.22 17.32
CA LEU A 178 -26.29 7.80 18.30
C LEU A 178 -26.44 6.27 18.34
N SER A 179 -26.35 5.79 19.58
CA SER A 179 -26.55 4.44 20.15
C SER A 179 -27.83 3.70 19.73
N SER A 180 -27.76 2.36 19.67
CA SER A 180 -28.75 1.46 20.31
C SER A 180 -28.33 -0.02 20.24
N GLY A 181 -28.68 -0.80 21.27
CA GLY A 181 -28.30 -2.20 21.41
C GLY A 181 -29.44 -3.20 21.64
N LYS A 182 -29.01 -4.47 21.73
CA LYS A 182 -29.52 -5.62 22.52
C LYS A 182 -30.52 -6.63 21.92
N ALA A 183 -30.18 -7.91 22.21
CA ALA A 183 -31.00 -9.04 22.68
C ALA A 183 -31.38 -10.21 21.72
N ALA A 184 -30.58 -11.28 21.83
CA ALA A 184 -30.86 -12.72 21.96
C ALA A 184 -32.22 -13.37 21.59
N LYS A 185 -32.17 -14.57 20.99
CA LYS A 185 -33.02 -15.71 21.37
C LYS A 185 -32.47 -17.08 20.93
N ILE A 186 -32.50 -18.03 21.88
CA ILE A 186 -32.13 -19.46 21.82
C ILE A 186 -33.29 -20.29 21.26
N LYS A 187 -33.02 -21.44 20.62
CA LYS A 187 -33.86 -22.67 20.70
C LYS A 187 -33.13 -23.93 20.20
N SER A 188 -33.34 -25.05 20.90
CA SER A 188 -32.66 -26.35 20.75
C SER A 188 -33.48 -27.41 19.98
N GLU A 189 -32.74 -28.46 19.55
CA GLU A 189 -33.01 -29.92 19.51
C GLU A 189 -34.28 -30.50 18.87
N THR A 190 -34.10 -31.51 17.99
CA THR A 190 -34.70 -32.85 18.19
C THR A 190 -33.99 -33.98 17.41
N ASP A 191 -33.96 -35.14 18.04
CA ASP A 191 -33.44 -36.48 17.67
C ASP A 191 -34.14 -37.20 16.50
N ASN A 192 -33.44 -38.17 15.89
CA ASN A 192 -34.06 -39.36 15.30
C ASN A 192 -33.16 -40.60 15.41
N LYS A 193 -33.75 -41.69 15.93
CA LYS A 193 -33.14 -42.95 16.38
C LYS A 193 -32.69 -43.81 15.19
N ILE A 194 -31.37 -44.04 15.08
CA ILE A 194 -30.73 -44.84 14.01
C ILE A 194 -30.16 -46.11 14.66
N ASN A 195 -30.17 -47.23 13.93
CA ASN A 195 -29.70 -48.57 14.33
C ASN A 195 -28.17 -48.68 14.60
N ASN A 196 -27.56 -47.57 14.98
CA ASN A 196 -26.19 -47.44 15.45
C ASN A 196 -26.31 -47.04 16.91
N VAL A 197 -25.56 -47.68 17.80
CA VAL A 197 -25.53 -47.21 19.19
C VAL A 197 -24.75 -45.90 19.17
N GLN A 198 -25.46 -44.78 19.30
CA GLN A 198 -24.84 -43.49 19.59
C GLN A 198 -24.30 -43.59 21.01
N LEU A 199 -22.99 -43.66 21.14
CA LEU A 199 -22.34 -43.86 22.44
C LEU A 199 -22.19 -42.54 23.18
N LEU A 200 -21.66 -41.52 22.50
CA LEU A 200 -21.32 -40.20 23.07
C LEU A 200 -21.36 -39.12 21.98
N GLU A 201 -21.73 -37.90 22.36
CA GLU A 201 -21.46 -36.68 21.58
C GLU A 201 -20.23 -36.00 22.17
N ARG A 202 -19.25 -35.67 21.32
CA ARG A 202 -18.09 -34.83 21.68
C ARG A 202 -18.02 -33.63 20.76
N GLU A 203 -17.33 -32.57 21.18
CA GLU A 203 -16.98 -31.48 20.28
C GLU A 203 -15.80 -31.86 19.38
N GLU A 204 -15.73 -31.30 18.16
CA GLU A 204 -14.57 -31.43 17.28
C GLU A 204 -13.29 -30.97 17.98
N THR A 205 -12.17 -31.67 17.72
CA THR A 205 -10.89 -31.18 18.21
C THR A 205 -10.47 -29.91 17.45
N PRO A 206 -9.62 -29.05 18.04
CA PRO A 206 -9.13 -27.85 17.35
C PRO A 206 -8.44 -28.15 16.01
N LEU A 207 -7.82 -29.33 15.87
CA LEU A 207 -7.15 -29.79 14.65
C LEU A 207 -8.17 -30.21 13.57
N GLU A 208 -9.22 -30.95 13.96
CA GLU A 208 -10.33 -31.31 13.07
C GLU A 208 -11.02 -30.07 12.52
N SER A 209 -11.32 -29.10 13.40
CA SER A 209 -11.97 -27.85 13.01
C SER A 209 -11.07 -27.01 12.06
N LYS A 210 -9.76 -26.98 12.31
CA LYS A 210 -8.79 -26.31 11.42
C LYS A 210 -8.75 -26.91 10.02
N ASN A 211 -8.91 -28.23 9.89
CA ASN A 211 -8.91 -28.91 8.59
C ASN A 211 -10.14 -28.54 7.75
N LYS A 212 -11.30 -28.30 8.39
CA LYS A 212 -12.54 -27.93 7.71
C LYS A 212 -12.51 -26.50 7.14
N ASN A 213 -11.78 -25.60 7.77
CA ASN A 213 -11.69 -24.20 7.33
C ASN A 213 -10.89 -24.06 6.03
N LYS A 214 -11.60 -23.93 4.90
CA LYS A 214 -11.01 -23.74 3.56
C LYS A 214 -10.47 -22.34 3.27
N LYS A 215 -10.67 -21.34 4.14
CA LYS A 215 -10.25 -19.95 3.88
C LYS A 215 -8.74 -19.80 3.98
N THR A 216 -8.05 -19.66 2.86
CA THR A 216 -6.59 -19.46 2.78
C THR A 216 -6.26 -18.06 2.28
N ASN A 217 -5.28 -17.41 2.91
CA ASN A 217 -4.76 -16.13 2.43
C ASN A 217 -3.65 -16.29 1.38
N GLY A 218 -3.44 -17.48 0.82
CA GLY A 218 -2.33 -17.78 -0.10
C GLY A 218 -2.32 -16.93 -1.37
N ILE A 219 -3.48 -16.55 -1.88
CA ILE A 219 -3.61 -15.61 -3.01
C ILE A 219 -3.15 -14.21 -2.60
N LEU A 220 -3.50 -13.79 -1.38
CA LEU A 220 -3.18 -12.46 -0.86
C LEU A 220 -1.70 -12.34 -0.52
N SER A 221 -1.10 -13.37 0.08
CA SER A 221 0.35 -13.42 0.26
C SER A 221 1.08 -13.42 -1.09
N ALA A 222 0.60 -14.19 -2.08
CA ALA A 222 1.18 -14.15 -3.43
C ALA A 222 1.08 -12.76 -4.08
N PHE A 223 -0.04 -12.05 -3.91
CA PHE A 223 -0.19 -10.68 -4.40
C PHE A 223 0.85 -9.72 -3.80
N PHE A 224 1.06 -9.76 -2.47
CA PHE A 224 2.07 -8.91 -1.84
C PHE A 224 3.50 -9.29 -2.21
N LEU A 225 3.77 -10.57 -2.47
CA LEU A 225 5.05 -11.03 -3.00
C LEU A 225 5.31 -10.46 -4.41
N VAL A 226 4.30 -10.47 -5.28
CA VAL A 226 4.39 -9.89 -6.62
C VAL A 226 4.59 -8.38 -6.53
N SER A 227 3.79 -7.68 -5.72
CA SER A 227 3.92 -6.24 -5.49
C SER A 227 5.32 -5.87 -5.01
N MET A 228 5.84 -6.55 -4.00
CA MET A 228 7.20 -6.37 -3.49
C MET A 228 8.25 -6.49 -4.60
N THR A 229 8.13 -7.53 -5.44
CA THR A 229 9.10 -7.81 -6.51
C THR A 229 9.04 -6.73 -7.59
N VAL A 230 7.85 -6.32 -8.02
CA VAL A 230 7.67 -5.25 -9.02
C VAL A 230 8.24 -3.95 -8.50
N SER A 231 7.96 -3.58 -7.25
CA SER A 231 8.48 -2.35 -6.64
C SER A 231 9.99 -2.39 -6.47
N PHE A 232 10.56 -3.55 -6.14
CA PHE A 232 12.01 -3.72 -6.10
C PHE A 232 12.66 -3.51 -7.48
N LEU A 233 12.04 -4.03 -8.54
CA LEU A 233 12.50 -3.80 -9.92
C LEU A 233 12.35 -2.33 -10.32
N MET A 234 11.26 -1.66 -9.94
CA MET A 234 11.10 -0.22 -10.17
C MET A 234 12.17 0.59 -9.42
N TYR A 235 12.46 0.24 -8.17
CA TYR A 235 13.54 0.86 -7.41
C TYR A 235 14.90 0.68 -8.10
N TRP A 236 15.17 -0.52 -8.63
CA TRP A 236 16.39 -0.83 -9.36
C TRP A 236 16.60 0.09 -10.59
N HIS A 237 15.53 0.48 -11.27
CA HIS A 237 15.61 1.33 -12.46
C HIS A 237 15.52 2.83 -12.20
N LEU A 238 14.71 3.25 -11.21
CA LEU A 238 14.39 4.66 -10.95
C LEU A 238 15.22 5.24 -9.79
N THR A 239 15.87 4.40 -8.99
CA THR A 239 16.73 4.76 -7.84
C THR A 239 16.05 5.68 -6.81
N ASN A 240 14.72 5.69 -6.76
CA ASN A 240 13.95 6.54 -5.86
C ASN A 240 13.76 5.86 -4.49
N SER A 241 14.33 6.45 -3.45
CA SER A 241 14.26 5.96 -2.07
C SER A 241 12.83 5.77 -1.53
N ALA A 242 11.84 6.51 -2.03
CA ALA A 242 10.43 6.34 -1.65
C ALA A 242 9.88 4.96 -2.05
N ILE A 243 10.39 4.39 -3.16
CA ILE A 243 9.98 3.06 -3.61
C ILE A 243 10.44 1.97 -2.62
N LEU A 244 11.55 2.19 -1.93
CA LEU A 244 12.09 1.28 -0.92
C LEU A 244 11.11 1.12 0.26
N VAL A 245 10.41 2.19 0.65
CA VAL A 245 9.34 2.13 1.66
C VAL A 245 8.22 1.20 1.22
N LEU A 246 7.85 1.23 -0.06
CA LEU A 246 6.80 0.38 -0.62
C LEU A 246 7.22 -1.10 -0.70
N VAL A 247 8.51 -1.36 -0.97
CA VAL A 247 9.10 -2.71 -0.88
C VAL A 247 8.99 -3.24 0.55
N ILE A 248 9.41 -2.46 1.55
CA ILE A 248 9.34 -2.84 2.97
C ILE A 248 7.90 -3.09 3.40
N PHE A 249 6.98 -2.19 3.05
CA PHE A 249 5.57 -2.31 3.38
C PHE A 249 4.94 -3.57 2.78
N SER A 250 5.20 -3.85 1.50
CA SER A 250 4.73 -5.05 0.82
C SER A 250 5.31 -6.32 1.45
N PHE A 251 6.57 -6.29 1.88
CA PHE A 251 7.21 -7.40 2.58
C PHE A 251 6.58 -7.69 3.94
N ILE A 252 6.29 -6.65 4.73
CA ILE A 252 5.59 -6.79 6.01
C ILE A 252 4.20 -7.41 5.80
N LEU A 253 3.44 -6.93 4.80
CA LEU A 253 2.13 -7.48 4.48
C LEU A 253 2.22 -8.93 3.98
N PHE A 254 3.23 -9.28 3.19
CA PHE A 254 3.48 -10.65 2.79
C PHE A 254 3.67 -11.57 4.01
N ILE A 255 4.54 -11.20 4.95
CA ILE A 255 4.76 -11.97 6.19
C ILE A 255 3.48 -12.08 7.00
N LEU A 256 2.78 -10.95 7.19
CA LEU A 256 1.54 -10.91 7.93
C LEU A 256 0.49 -11.83 7.31
N PHE A 257 0.25 -11.78 6.00
CA PHE A 257 -0.76 -12.64 5.36
C PHE A 257 -0.32 -14.10 5.21
N TYR A 258 0.97 -14.37 5.14
CA TYR A 258 1.51 -15.72 5.16
C TYR A 258 1.29 -16.38 6.54
N TRP A 259 1.46 -15.62 7.63
CA TRP A 259 1.32 -16.14 9.01
C TRP A 259 -0.09 -15.99 9.56
N TYR A 260 -0.83 -14.98 9.11
CA TYR A 260 -2.18 -14.69 9.58
C TYR A 260 -3.14 -15.77 9.11
N GLN A 261 -3.55 -16.58 10.06
CA GLN A 261 -4.63 -17.54 9.88
C GLN A 261 -5.93 -16.82 10.21
N PRO A 262 -6.85 -16.63 9.24
CA PRO A 262 -8.15 -16.05 9.53
C PRO A 262 -8.83 -16.95 10.56
N LYS A 263 -9.05 -16.41 11.76
CA LYS A 263 -9.84 -17.06 12.80
C LYS A 263 -11.26 -17.20 12.23
N SER A 264 -11.57 -18.35 11.64
CA SER A 264 -12.97 -18.72 11.48
C SER A 264 -13.54 -18.74 12.88
N LYS A 265 -14.71 -18.12 13.09
CA LYS A 265 -15.50 -18.44 14.28
C LYS A 265 -15.58 -19.97 14.31
N TYR A 266 -14.99 -20.55 15.35
CA TYR A 266 -15.01 -21.98 15.57
C TYR A 266 -16.43 -22.27 16.01
N ASP A 267 -17.32 -22.50 15.05
CA ASP A 267 -18.51 -23.27 15.36
C ASP A 267 -17.95 -24.68 15.54
N LEU A 268 -17.61 -25.05 16.77
CA LEU A 268 -17.15 -26.40 17.09
C LEU A 268 -18.34 -27.32 16.80
N HIS A 269 -18.26 -28.04 15.69
CA HIS A 269 -19.34 -28.93 15.31
C HIS A 269 -19.36 -30.11 16.29
N LYS A 270 -20.56 -30.64 16.50
CA LYS A 270 -20.71 -31.86 17.28
C LYS A 270 -20.24 -33.06 16.45
N VAL A 271 -19.50 -33.95 17.09
CA VAL A 271 -19.08 -35.26 16.58
C VAL A 271 -19.84 -36.34 17.33
N LYS A 272 -20.41 -37.28 16.59
CA LYS A 272 -21.10 -38.45 17.13
C LYS A 272 -20.18 -39.67 17.07
N CYS A 273 -19.97 -40.29 18.22
CA CYS A 273 -19.35 -41.61 18.30
C CYS A 273 -20.45 -42.67 18.09
N ILE A 274 -20.36 -43.37 16.96
CA ILE A 274 -21.29 -44.42 16.58
C ILE A 274 -20.59 -45.78 16.60
N LYS A 275 -21.28 -46.81 17.08
CA LYS A 275 -20.83 -48.21 16.94
C LYS A 275 -21.79 -48.95 16.02
N GLY A 276 -21.27 -49.51 14.93
CA GLY A 276 -22.09 -50.13 13.90
C GLY A 276 -21.33 -50.98 12.89
N LEU A 277 -22.07 -51.77 12.12
CA LEU A 277 -21.54 -52.62 11.05
C LEU A 277 -21.56 -51.86 9.72
N ILE A 278 -20.47 -51.91 8.96
CA ILE A 278 -20.43 -51.51 7.55
C ILE A 278 -21.19 -52.57 6.75
N SER A 279 -22.32 -52.16 6.16
CA SER A 279 -23.19 -53.03 5.36
C SER A 279 -22.82 -53.03 3.89
N ALA A 280 -22.37 -51.89 3.37
CA ALA A 280 -21.95 -51.74 1.98
C ALA A 280 -20.97 -50.57 1.80
N LYS A 281 -19.98 -50.75 0.94
CA LYS A 281 -19.07 -49.69 0.46
C LYS A 281 -19.41 -49.33 -0.99
N GLN A 282 -19.57 -48.04 -1.26
CA GLN A 282 -19.75 -47.49 -2.61
C GLN A 282 -18.50 -46.69 -3.00
N THR A 283 -17.63 -47.31 -3.79
CA THR A 283 -16.35 -46.72 -4.22
C THR A 283 -16.55 -45.50 -5.12
N ASN A 284 -17.49 -45.57 -6.07
CA ASN A 284 -17.76 -44.49 -7.03
C ASN A 284 -18.26 -43.21 -6.37
N THR A 285 -19.10 -43.32 -5.33
CA THR A 285 -19.73 -42.17 -4.66
C THR A 285 -19.02 -41.75 -3.38
N LYS A 286 -17.89 -42.42 -3.02
CA LYS A 286 -17.10 -42.17 -1.80
C LYS A 286 -17.93 -42.28 -0.52
N LYS A 287 -18.85 -43.26 -0.49
CA LYS A 287 -19.83 -43.43 0.58
C LYS A 287 -19.77 -44.83 1.18
N VAL A 288 -20.02 -44.91 2.49
CA VAL A 288 -20.11 -46.17 3.23
C VAL A 288 -21.45 -46.19 3.98
N THR A 289 -22.18 -47.29 3.88
CA THR A 289 -23.46 -47.46 4.59
C THR A 289 -23.22 -48.25 5.87
N VAL A 290 -23.58 -47.66 7.01
CA VAL A 290 -23.50 -48.27 8.33
C VAL A 290 -24.90 -48.67 8.82
N GLY A 291 -25.03 -49.88 9.34
CA GLY A 291 -26.29 -50.44 9.79
C GLY A 291 -27.29 -50.58 8.64
N LYS A 292 -28.54 -50.17 8.84
CA LYS A 292 -29.59 -50.32 7.83
C LYS A 292 -29.51 -49.28 6.71
N ASN A 293 -29.32 -48.00 7.04
CA ASN A 293 -29.40 -46.89 6.08
C ASN A 293 -28.54 -45.66 6.45
N TYR A 294 -27.53 -45.79 7.33
CA TYR A 294 -26.73 -44.62 7.72
C TYR A 294 -25.58 -44.40 6.74
N ILE A 295 -25.78 -43.50 5.79
CA ILE A 295 -24.79 -43.20 4.75
C ILE A 295 -23.78 -42.19 5.28
N LEU A 296 -22.51 -42.58 5.25
CA LEU A 296 -21.36 -41.78 5.63
C LEU A 296 -20.55 -41.38 4.41
N ASN A 297 -20.05 -40.16 4.42
CA ASN A 297 -19.06 -39.67 3.47
C ASN A 297 -17.66 -40.02 3.98
N VAL A 298 -16.83 -40.57 3.11
CA VAL A 298 -15.49 -41.05 3.49
C VAL A 298 -14.43 -40.39 2.60
N PRO A 299 -13.27 -39.98 3.17
CA PRO A 299 -12.13 -39.55 2.37
C PRO A 299 -11.76 -40.63 1.34
N HIS A 300 -11.58 -40.24 0.07
CA HIS A 300 -11.39 -41.21 -1.01
C HIS A 300 -10.19 -42.15 -0.76
N TYR A 301 -9.11 -41.62 -0.18
CA TYR A 301 -7.90 -42.35 0.13
C TYR A 301 -8.05 -43.34 1.30
N TRP A 302 -9.17 -43.31 2.04
CA TRP A 302 -9.49 -44.31 3.08
C TRP A 302 -10.21 -45.54 2.55
N LEU A 303 -10.85 -45.45 1.37
CA LEU A 303 -11.66 -46.54 0.82
C LEU A 303 -10.92 -47.89 0.67
N PRO A 304 -9.61 -47.93 0.33
CA PRO A 304 -8.87 -49.19 0.26
C PRO A 304 -8.69 -49.87 1.62
N PHE A 305 -8.65 -49.08 2.70
CA PHE A 305 -8.42 -49.56 4.07
C PHE A 305 -9.71 -49.94 4.80
N LEU A 306 -10.87 -49.65 4.20
CA LEU A 306 -12.18 -49.98 4.75
C LEU A 306 -12.73 -51.29 4.17
N PRO A 307 -13.32 -52.17 5.01
CA PRO A 307 -13.91 -53.41 4.54
C PRO A 307 -15.13 -53.15 3.65
N ASP A 308 -15.36 -54.00 2.65
CA ASP A 308 -16.57 -53.92 1.80
C ASP A 308 -17.85 -54.20 2.59
N LYS A 309 -17.76 -55.14 3.53
CA LYS A 309 -18.78 -55.49 4.51
C LYS A 309 -18.09 -55.95 5.79
N SER A 310 -18.44 -55.38 6.94
CA SER A 310 -17.86 -55.77 8.21
C SER A 310 -18.71 -56.85 8.89
N SER A 311 -18.07 -57.87 9.44
CA SER A 311 -18.71 -58.87 10.31
C SER A 311 -18.79 -58.44 11.78
N ILE A 312 -17.92 -57.52 12.21
CA ILE A 312 -17.78 -57.06 13.60
C ILE A 312 -18.12 -55.56 13.67
N PRO A 313 -18.90 -55.11 14.67
CA PRO A 313 -19.25 -53.69 14.80
C PRO A 313 -17.99 -52.86 15.12
N ALA A 314 -17.74 -51.84 14.29
CA ALA A 314 -16.61 -50.93 14.44
C ALA A 314 -17.04 -49.65 15.17
N ASN A 315 -16.12 -49.08 15.95
CA ASN A 315 -16.27 -47.73 16.49
C ASN A 315 -15.92 -46.72 15.40
N MET A 316 -16.79 -45.75 15.18
CA MET A 316 -16.61 -44.71 14.19
C MET A 316 -16.97 -43.35 14.78
N GLU A 317 -16.23 -42.33 14.41
CA GLU A 317 -16.53 -40.94 14.79
C GLU A 317 -16.94 -40.17 13.53
N VAL A 318 -18.07 -39.47 13.62
CA VAL A 318 -18.72 -38.87 12.45
C VAL A 318 -19.18 -37.46 12.77
N THR A 319 -18.99 -36.52 11.84
CA THR A 319 -19.54 -35.16 11.96
C THR A 319 -21.06 -35.17 11.85
N VAL A 320 -21.75 -34.39 12.69
CA VAL A 320 -23.23 -34.36 12.69
C VAL A 320 -23.80 -33.79 11.38
N ASP A 321 -23.22 -32.71 10.87
CA ASP A 321 -23.81 -31.98 9.74
C ASP A 321 -23.53 -32.64 8.39
N ASP A 322 -22.26 -32.97 8.13
CA ASP A 322 -21.81 -33.46 6.82
C ASP A 322 -21.74 -35.00 6.73
N LYS A 323 -21.96 -35.69 7.86
CA LYS A 323 -21.81 -37.16 7.99
C LYS A 323 -20.45 -37.67 7.49
N ASN A 324 -19.40 -36.87 7.66
CA ASN A 324 -18.05 -37.25 7.28
C ASN A 324 -17.44 -38.15 8.36
N LEU A 325 -16.83 -39.26 7.93
CA LEU A 325 -16.07 -40.15 8.79
C LEU A 325 -14.75 -39.48 9.21
N ILE A 326 -14.57 -39.25 10.52
CA ILE A 326 -13.39 -38.61 11.12
C ILE A 326 -12.42 -39.63 11.68
N CYS A 327 -12.95 -40.72 12.23
CA CYS A 327 -12.16 -41.79 12.82
C CYS A 327 -12.85 -43.13 12.55
N TYR A 328 -12.05 -44.14 12.22
CA TYR A 328 -12.48 -45.52 12.09
C TYR A 328 -11.56 -46.40 12.94
N GLN A 329 -12.14 -46.96 14.00
CA GLN A 329 -11.43 -47.74 15.02
C GLN A 329 -10.18 -46.99 15.52
N ASN A 330 -9.07 -47.70 15.76
CA ASN A 330 -7.80 -47.12 16.16
C ASN A 330 -6.79 -47.03 14.99
N THR A 331 -7.23 -47.30 13.76
CA THR A 331 -6.34 -47.42 12.60
C THR A 331 -6.37 -46.19 11.70
N LEU A 332 -7.54 -45.56 11.52
CA LEU A 332 -7.70 -44.40 10.65
C LEU A 332 -8.27 -43.23 11.45
N SER A 333 -7.57 -42.11 11.46
CA SER A 333 -8.02 -40.90 12.16
C SER A 333 -7.49 -39.67 11.42
N ILE A 334 -8.40 -38.75 11.08
CA ILE A 334 -8.03 -37.46 10.48
C ILE A 334 -7.08 -36.69 11.40
N ASN A 335 -7.25 -36.80 12.72
CA ASN A 335 -6.40 -36.10 13.67
C ASN A 335 -4.95 -36.59 13.60
N ASN A 336 -4.75 -37.92 13.59
CA ASN A 336 -3.43 -38.54 13.47
C ASN A 336 -2.78 -38.24 12.10
N GLU A 337 -3.58 -38.09 11.04
CA GLU A 337 -3.06 -37.66 9.73
C GLU A 337 -2.53 -36.23 9.75
N ILE A 338 -3.27 -35.30 10.37
CA ILE A 338 -2.85 -33.90 10.48
C ILE A 338 -1.59 -33.78 11.33
N GLU A 339 -1.47 -34.57 12.40
CA GLU A 339 -0.26 -34.58 13.24
C GLU A 339 0.97 -35.11 12.50
N ARG A 340 0.81 -36.14 11.66
CA ARG A 340 1.94 -36.77 10.94
C ARG A 340 2.32 -36.07 9.65
N PHE A 341 1.35 -35.61 8.88
CA PHE A 341 1.55 -35.09 7.52
C PHE A 341 1.31 -33.58 7.41
N GLY A 342 0.84 -32.95 8.49
CA GLY A 342 0.40 -31.56 8.48
C GLY A 342 -0.99 -31.39 7.85
N PRO A 343 -1.67 -30.25 8.10
CA PRO A 343 -3.01 -30.04 7.55
C PRO A 343 -2.93 -29.80 6.03
N PRO A 344 -3.80 -30.45 5.22
CA PRO A 344 -3.75 -30.42 3.76
C PRO A 344 -3.94 -29.02 3.15
N LYS A 345 -4.38 -28.05 3.95
CA LYS A 345 -4.55 -26.64 3.57
C LYS A 345 -3.23 -25.96 3.20
N PHE A 346 -2.11 -26.31 3.84
CA PHE A 346 -0.81 -25.72 3.50
C PHE A 346 -0.37 -26.08 2.08
N VAL A 347 -0.78 -27.23 1.57
CA VAL A 347 -0.36 -27.68 0.24
C VAL A 347 -0.79 -26.70 -0.84
N LYS A 348 -2.04 -26.22 -0.83
CA LYS A 348 -2.54 -25.28 -1.85
C LYS A 348 -1.89 -23.90 -1.73
N CYS A 349 -1.76 -23.38 -0.52
CA CYS A 349 -1.13 -22.08 -0.28
C CYS A 349 0.35 -22.10 -0.70
N ASN A 350 1.08 -23.13 -0.28
CA ASN A 350 2.48 -23.29 -0.60
C ASN A 350 2.67 -23.57 -2.10
N LEU A 351 1.76 -24.30 -2.75
CA LEU A 351 1.78 -24.49 -4.20
C LEU A 351 1.64 -23.17 -4.96
N ILE A 352 0.68 -22.32 -4.56
CA ILE A 352 0.49 -20.99 -5.19
C ILE A 352 1.75 -20.15 -5.02
N LEU A 353 2.30 -20.09 -3.80
CA LEU A 353 3.52 -19.34 -3.52
C LEU A 353 4.74 -19.90 -4.26
N PHE A 354 4.85 -21.22 -4.38
CA PHE A 354 5.91 -21.89 -5.11
C PHE A 354 5.87 -21.54 -6.61
N ILE A 355 4.69 -21.65 -7.24
CA ILE A 355 4.51 -21.28 -8.65
C ILE A 355 4.81 -19.79 -8.85
N THR A 356 4.28 -18.94 -7.97
CA THR A 356 4.52 -17.49 -8.03
C THR A 356 6.00 -17.17 -7.90
N GLY A 357 6.69 -17.81 -6.94
CA GLY A 357 8.13 -17.66 -6.74
C GLY A 357 8.94 -18.05 -7.96
N ILE A 358 8.62 -19.19 -8.61
CA ILE A 358 9.28 -19.61 -9.86
C ILE A 358 9.13 -18.53 -10.93
N VAL A 359 7.91 -18.05 -11.16
CA VAL A 359 7.63 -17.03 -12.18
C VAL A 359 8.40 -15.75 -11.90
N LEU A 360 8.38 -15.27 -10.64
CA LEU A 360 9.10 -14.06 -10.25
C LEU A 360 10.62 -14.22 -10.36
N SER A 361 11.18 -15.39 -9.99
CA SER A 361 12.60 -15.67 -10.17
C SER A 361 13.02 -15.62 -11.64
N ILE A 362 12.18 -16.13 -12.55
CA ILE A 362 12.43 -16.05 -14.00
C ILE A 362 12.42 -14.59 -14.46
N VAL A 363 11.44 -13.80 -14.03
CA VAL A 363 11.35 -12.37 -14.39
C VAL A 363 12.59 -11.61 -13.92
N VAL A 364 12.98 -11.79 -12.65
CA VAL A 364 14.18 -11.16 -12.09
C VAL A 364 15.45 -11.63 -12.81
N TYR A 365 15.55 -12.91 -13.17
CA TYR A 365 16.68 -13.45 -13.93
C TYR A 365 16.86 -12.77 -15.31
N PHE A 366 15.76 -12.43 -15.99
CA PHE A 366 15.84 -11.73 -17.28
C PHE A 366 16.11 -10.23 -17.16
N GLN A 367 15.70 -9.60 -16.05
CA GLN A 367 15.91 -8.16 -15.83
C GLN A 367 17.25 -7.83 -15.18
N ALA A 368 17.70 -8.65 -14.23
CA ALA A 368 19.04 -8.54 -13.70
C ALA A 368 19.98 -9.29 -14.65
N SER A 369 20.94 -8.62 -15.27
CA SER A 369 22.08 -9.34 -15.85
C SER A 369 22.91 -9.89 -14.68
N ILE A 370 22.45 -11.00 -14.10
CA ILE A 370 22.98 -11.59 -12.86
C ILE A 370 24.49 -11.82 -12.99
N ILE A 371 24.96 -12.19 -14.18
CA ILE A 371 26.39 -12.39 -14.46
C ILE A 371 27.16 -11.07 -14.29
N ASP A 372 26.68 -9.97 -14.88
CA ASP A 372 27.37 -8.68 -14.79
C ASP A 372 27.30 -8.12 -13.37
N ASN A 373 26.13 -8.20 -12.72
CA ASN A 373 25.95 -7.72 -11.35
C ASN A 373 26.75 -8.54 -10.33
N ALA A 374 26.82 -9.87 -10.50
CA ALA A 374 27.63 -10.72 -9.64
C ALA A 374 29.13 -10.48 -9.86
N LEU A 375 29.55 -10.22 -11.09
CA LEU A 375 30.93 -9.90 -11.43
C LEU A 375 31.32 -8.51 -10.91
N LEU A 376 30.40 -7.55 -10.93
CA LEU A 376 30.56 -6.20 -10.38
C LEU A 376 30.65 -6.24 -8.84
N ALA A 377 29.73 -6.94 -8.17
CA ALA A 377 29.79 -7.16 -6.72
C ALA A 377 31.04 -7.95 -6.28
N TYR A 378 31.43 -8.97 -7.05
CA TYR A 378 32.67 -9.71 -6.83
C TYR A 378 33.89 -8.79 -6.92
N ARG A 379 33.97 -7.91 -7.93
CA ARG A 379 35.03 -6.91 -8.03
C ARG A 379 35.00 -5.94 -6.85
N THR A 380 33.85 -5.41 -6.45
CA THR A 380 33.76 -4.47 -5.32
C THR A 380 34.17 -5.09 -3.98
N VAL A 381 33.89 -6.37 -3.77
CA VAL A 381 34.23 -7.07 -2.52
C VAL A 381 35.69 -7.54 -2.52
N ASN A 382 36.26 -7.84 -3.70
CA ASN A 382 37.56 -8.51 -3.81
C ASN A 382 38.69 -7.59 -4.30
N GLU A 383 38.38 -6.41 -4.83
CA GLU A 383 39.38 -5.41 -5.19
C GLU A 383 39.55 -4.39 -4.07
N SER A 384 40.63 -4.55 -3.29
CA SER A 384 41.19 -3.50 -2.46
C SER A 384 41.84 -2.42 -3.34
N ILE A 385 41.06 -1.67 -4.11
CA ILE A 385 41.58 -0.56 -4.92
C ILE A 385 41.62 0.70 -4.07
N THR A 386 42.77 0.93 -3.45
CA THR A 386 43.24 2.26 -3.09
C THR A 386 43.72 2.94 -4.38
N SER A 387 42.94 3.90 -4.88
CA SER A 387 43.18 4.75 -6.06
C SER A 387 43.07 4.09 -7.45
N TRP A 388 42.19 4.66 -8.28
CA TRP A 388 42.16 4.41 -9.71
C TRP A 388 43.09 5.43 -10.39
N ASN A 389 44.34 5.04 -10.67
CA ASN A 389 45.18 5.82 -11.57
C ASN A 389 44.73 5.58 -13.02
N LEU A 390 43.83 6.43 -13.50
CA LEU A 390 43.46 6.50 -14.92
C LEU A 390 44.56 7.29 -15.65
N GLU A 391 45.66 6.63 -15.99
CA GLU A 391 46.77 7.26 -16.72
C GLU A 391 46.54 7.39 -18.23
N ASP A 392 45.47 6.80 -18.79
CA ASP A 392 45.31 6.76 -20.26
C ASP A 392 43.85 6.87 -20.71
N GLU A 393 43.51 8.05 -21.27
CA GLU A 393 42.20 8.41 -21.84
C GLU A 393 41.79 7.50 -23.01
N SER A 394 42.75 6.84 -23.66
CA SER A 394 42.49 5.92 -24.78
C SER A 394 41.75 4.64 -24.37
N THR A 395 41.88 4.23 -23.11
CA THR A 395 41.22 3.02 -22.57
C THR A 395 39.72 3.23 -22.32
N LEU A 396 39.28 4.48 -22.10
CA LEU A 396 37.87 4.84 -21.92
C LEU A 396 37.06 4.76 -23.23
N LYS A 397 37.69 5.00 -24.39
CA LYS A 397 37.03 5.02 -25.70
C LYS A 397 36.40 3.68 -26.12
N ASN A 398 36.95 2.57 -25.64
CA ASN A 398 36.47 1.22 -25.94
C ASN A 398 35.80 0.53 -24.75
N SER A 399 35.65 1.23 -23.62
CA SER A 399 34.93 0.70 -22.47
C SER A 399 33.41 0.74 -22.73
N PRO A 400 32.62 -0.23 -22.22
CA PRO A 400 31.16 -0.23 -22.36
C PRO A 400 30.48 0.93 -21.62
N ILE A 401 31.23 1.77 -20.90
CA ILE A 401 30.73 2.96 -20.22
C ILE A 401 30.52 4.05 -21.28
N LYS A 402 29.32 4.07 -21.88
CA LYS A 402 28.88 5.23 -22.67
C LYS A 402 28.88 6.46 -21.76
N LYS A 403 29.66 7.46 -22.17
CA LYS A 403 29.76 8.79 -21.60
C LYS A 403 28.35 9.30 -21.22
N VAL A 404 28.06 9.39 -19.93
CA VAL A 404 26.93 10.18 -19.44
C VAL A 404 27.26 11.62 -19.77
N ILE A 405 26.55 12.16 -20.76
CA ILE A 405 26.66 13.57 -21.14
C ILE A 405 25.93 14.33 -20.03
N TRP A 406 26.70 14.95 -19.13
CA TRP A 406 26.21 16.06 -18.34
C TRP A 406 26.05 17.24 -19.31
N LEU A 407 24.82 17.49 -19.75
CA LEU A 407 24.48 18.78 -20.33
C LEU A 407 24.43 19.77 -19.16
N THR A 408 25.15 20.87 -19.37
CA THR A 408 25.37 21.99 -18.46
C THR A 408 24.13 22.85 -18.36
#